data_AF-A0A9J5YK29-F1
#
_entry.id   AF-A0A9J5YK29-F1
#
_cell.length_a   1.000
_cell.length_b   1.000
_cell.length_c   1.000
_cell.angle_alpha   90.00
_cell.angle_beta   90.00
_cell.angle_gamma   90.00
#
_symmetry.space_group_name_H-M   'P 1'
#
loop_
_entity.id
_entity.type
_entity.pdbx_description
1 polymer ?
#
loop_
_entity_poly.entity_id
_entity_poly.type
_entity_poly.pdbx_seq_one_letter_code
_entity_poly.pdbx_strand_id
1 'polypeptide(L)'
;MRKICTLELFSIKMIKLFSAIREDELMSLISSIRSMRGSLVNMTKKIFLFTNCIICRSAFGKVCKERGEFLTILKEVLLLGAGFSVGDLFPTWKLLHNLRGEKTRMVTAHKKVDAVMEEILNEHIENKAAGKKENGEFGDEDLVDVFLRVKENSQLQFPIANENIKAVIFDIFLAGSETSFTVIIWAFTEMMKNPHIMAKAQSEVRRVFKGKKIYDEEGVENLTYLNLVIKETLRLHAPVPLLAPKECREEIVIDGYTIAINTRVLVNAWAIGRDPESWHDPDNFIPERFENSSVDFIGNHFEFIPFGAGRRICPGMVFGLANVGLPLAQLLYHFDWKLPHGTKPNDLDMTETHGLSAARQKDLQWRNEKQNKLPPGPWKLPFIGSLHHLIGRGLPHRVLRNLSQRYGPIMYLQLGQVPTVVISSPTMAKQVLKTHDLAFANRPQLTSTSIIFYDKKDIAFSPYGDYWRQMRKICILELLSTKMVKSFGAIRQEELSSLISSLRSMSGATINMTEKIFLLSNCITCRTPFGKNAKIETSS
;
A
#
# COMPACT_ATOMS: atom_id res chain seq x y z
N MET A 1 38.01 5.30 5.63
CA MET A 1 36.83 4.97 4.80
C MET A 1 35.69 4.35 5.58
N ARG A 2 35.74 3.07 6.02
CA ARG A 2 34.59 2.46 6.74
C ARG A 2 34.07 3.29 7.92
N LYS A 3 34.96 3.82 8.76
CA LYS A 3 34.60 4.72 9.88
C LYS A 3 33.81 5.96 9.41
N ILE A 4 34.24 6.58 8.31
CA ILE A 4 33.57 7.75 7.71
C ILE A 4 32.19 7.35 7.20
N CYS A 5 32.07 6.23 6.48
CA CYS A 5 30.78 5.76 5.99
C CYS A 5 29.79 5.50 7.13
N THR A 6 30.21 4.82 8.20
CA THR A 6 29.29 4.46 9.31
C THR A 6 28.97 5.63 10.23
N LEU A 7 29.95 6.48 10.56
CA LEU A 7 29.77 7.56 11.54
C LEU A 7 29.27 8.87 10.93
N GLU A 8 29.58 9.13 9.66
CA GLU A 8 29.23 10.39 9.00
C GLU A 8 28.12 10.14 7.97
N LEU A 9 28.41 9.39 6.90
CA LEU A 9 27.55 9.28 5.71
C LEU A 9 26.23 8.54 5.95
N PHE A 10 26.28 7.42 6.67
CA PHE A 10 25.12 6.58 7.00
C PHE A 10 24.74 6.67 8.47
N SER A 11 25.09 7.80 9.11
CA SER A 11 24.62 8.09 10.46
C SER A 11 23.09 8.24 10.48
N ILE A 12 22.48 7.96 11.64
CA ILE A 12 21.03 8.16 11.84
C ILE A 12 20.63 9.61 11.51
N LYS A 13 21.51 10.58 11.79
CA LYS A 13 21.28 11.99 11.44
C LYS A 13 21.13 12.18 9.92
N MET A 14 22.07 11.65 9.12
CA MET A 14 22.01 11.79 7.66
C MET A 14 20.83 11.03 7.07
N ILE A 15 20.53 9.84 7.61
CA ILE A 15 19.38 9.07 7.16
C ILE A 15 18.09 9.88 7.37
N LYS A 16 17.90 10.47 8.56
CA LYS A 16 16.76 11.37 8.84
C LYS A 16 16.75 12.62 7.94
N LEU A 17 17.90 13.22 7.67
CA LEU A 17 18.01 14.36 6.75
C LEU A 17 17.45 14.03 5.36
N PHE A 18 17.77 12.84 4.86
CA PHE A 18 17.30 12.38 3.56
C PHE A 18 15.82 11.96 3.54
N SER A 19 15.07 12.06 4.65
CA SER A 19 13.65 11.72 4.66
C SER A 19 12.82 12.66 3.78
N ALA A 20 13.16 13.95 3.77
CA ALA A 20 12.50 14.95 2.92
C ALA A 20 12.64 14.60 1.43
N ILE A 21 13.83 14.17 1.01
CA ILE A 21 14.09 13.70 -0.37
C ILE A 21 13.21 12.49 -0.69
N ARG A 22 13.15 11.49 0.20
CA ARG A 22 12.31 10.30 0.00
C ARG A 22 10.84 10.67 -0.11
N GLU A 23 10.34 11.53 0.77
CA GLU A 23 8.94 11.96 0.77
C GLU A 23 8.57 12.70 -0.52
N ASP A 24 9.42 13.63 -0.97
CA ASP A 24 9.19 14.40 -2.19
C ASP A 24 9.17 13.52 -3.46
N GLU A 25 10.16 12.63 -3.61
CA GLU A 25 10.19 11.68 -4.72
C GLU A 25 8.99 10.71 -4.68
N LEU A 26 8.55 10.33 -3.48
CA LEU A 26 7.45 9.40 -3.31
C LEU A 26 6.12 10.06 -3.62
N MET A 27 5.94 11.32 -3.25
CA MET A 27 4.79 12.13 -3.66
C MET A 27 4.75 12.30 -5.19
N SER A 28 5.89 12.53 -5.82
CA SER A 28 6.02 12.57 -7.28
C SER A 28 5.67 11.23 -7.94
N LEU A 29 6.18 10.11 -7.39
CA LEU A 29 5.86 8.76 -7.85
C LEU A 29 4.36 8.46 -7.73
N ILE A 30 3.77 8.73 -6.57
CA ILE A 30 2.34 8.53 -6.31
C ILE A 30 1.49 9.39 -7.25
N SER A 31 1.84 10.66 -7.44
CA SER A 31 1.14 11.55 -8.37
C SER A 31 1.21 11.02 -9.81
N SER A 32 2.40 10.58 -10.23
CA SER A 32 2.64 10.01 -11.56
C SER A 32 1.85 8.72 -11.79
N ILE A 33 1.76 7.85 -10.78
CA ILE A 33 0.92 6.65 -10.85
C ILE A 33 -0.56 7.02 -10.90
N ARG A 34 -0.99 8.00 -10.09
CA ARG A 34 -2.40 8.46 -10.02
C ARG A 34 -2.87 9.13 -11.30
N SER A 35 -1.99 9.67 -12.14
CA SER A 35 -2.35 10.21 -13.46
C SER A 35 -2.54 9.11 -14.50
N MET A 36 -1.88 7.97 -14.34
CA MET A 36 -1.96 6.78 -15.21
C MET A 36 -3.17 5.87 -14.86
N ARG A 37 -4.35 6.46 -14.65
CA ARG A 37 -5.55 5.71 -14.22
C ARG A 37 -6.03 4.77 -15.31
N GLY A 38 -6.33 3.53 -14.96
CA GLY A 38 -6.90 2.53 -15.87
C GLY A 38 -5.93 1.99 -16.92
N SER A 39 -4.70 2.53 -17.01
CA SER A 39 -3.65 2.05 -17.91
C SER A 39 -2.75 1.03 -17.22
N LEU A 40 -2.01 0.29 -18.04
CA LEU A 40 -0.92 -0.55 -17.58
C LEU A 40 0.25 0.34 -17.14
N VAL A 41 0.75 0.11 -15.94
CA VAL A 41 1.88 0.83 -15.34
C VAL A 41 3.05 -0.14 -15.24
N ASN A 42 4.16 0.22 -15.88
CA ASN A 42 5.43 -0.47 -15.72
C ASN A 42 6.07 -0.06 -14.39
N MET A 43 5.86 -0.89 -13.37
CA MET A 43 6.36 -0.63 -12.01
C MET A 43 7.88 -0.73 -11.95
N THR A 44 8.50 -1.65 -12.69
CA THR A 44 9.96 -1.76 -12.78
C THR A 44 10.58 -0.43 -13.17
N LYS A 45 10.13 0.18 -14.28
CA LYS A 45 10.65 1.48 -14.73
C LYS A 45 10.40 2.61 -13.72
N LYS A 46 9.21 2.64 -13.09
CA LYS A 46 8.83 3.68 -12.12
C LYS A 46 9.66 3.60 -10.84
N ILE A 47 9.79 2.42 -10.24
CA ILE A 47 10.58 2.21 -9.01
C ILE A 47 12.07 2.38 -9.29
N PHE A 48 12.56 1.94 -10.45
CA PHE A 48 13.96 2.16 -10.84
C PHE A 48 14.29 3.65 -10.89
N LEU A 49 13.47 4.45 -11.58
CA LEU A 49 13.66 5.91 -11.64
C LEU A 49 13.56 6.56 -10.25
N PHE A 50 12.55 6.18 -9.46
CA PHE A 50 12.35 6.68 -8.10
C PHE A 50 13.56 6.41 -7.19
N THR A 51 14.05 5.16 -7.17
CA THR A 51 15.19 4.77 -6.32
C THR A 51 16.44 5.54 -6.74
N ASN A 52 16.71 5.64 -8.04
CA ASN A 52 17.86 6.40 -8.54
C ASN A 52 17.74 7.90 -8.25
N CYS A 53 16.55 8.50 -8.29
CA CYS A 53 16.37 9.90 -7.91
C CYS A 53 16.72 10.14 -6.44
N ILE A 54 16.25 9.28 -5.53
CA ILE A 54 16.58 9.39 -4.10
C ILE A 54 18.09 9.31 -3.91
N ILE A 55 18.73 8.29 -4.48
CA ILE A 55 20.17 8.10 -4.29
C ILE A 55 20.96 9.24 -4.94
N CYS A 56 20.58 9.72 -6.14
CA CYS A 56 21.19 10.90 -6.75
C CYS A 56 21.09 12.14 -5.85
N ARG A 57 19.89 12.45 -5.35
CA ARG A 57 19.67 13.65 -4.54
C ARG A 57 20.38 13.55 -3.18
N SER A 58 20.41 12.37 -2.57
CA SER A 58 21.17 12.14 -1.33
C SER A 58 22.69 12.17 -1.56
N ALA A 59 23.18 11.62 -2.68
CA ALA A 59 24.59 11.50 -2.94
C ALA A 59 25.22 12.76 -3.55
N PHE A 60 24.50 13.48 -4.40
CA PHE A 60 25.00 14.58 -5.23
C PHE A 60 24.27 15.92 -4.98
N GLY A 61 23.36 15.97 -4.01
CA GLY A 61 22.53 17.14 -3.70
C GLY A 61 21.36 17.38 -4.66
N LYS A 62 21.44 16.88 -5.90
CA LYS A 62 20.43 17.08 -6.96
C LYS A 62 20.35 15.92 -7.95
N VAL A 63 19.33 15.94 -8.81
CA VAL A 63 19.20 14.99 -9.92
C VAL A 63 20.21 15.34 -11.03
N CYS A 64 20.98 14.34 -11.48
CA CYS A 64 21.94 14.49 -12.57
C CYS A 64 21.27 14.94 -13.89
N LYS A 65 21.84 15.95 -14.57
CA LYS A 65 21.30 16.53 -15.82
C LYS A 65 21.17 15.48 -16.94
N GLU A 66 22.13 14.56 -17.05
CA GLU A 66 22.18 13.50 -18.06
C GLU A 66 21.74 12.13 -17.51
N ARG A 67 20.72 12.13 -16.65
CA ARG A 67 20.25 10.93 -15.92
C ARG A 67 20.08 9.68 -16.81
N GLY A 68 19.53 9.83 -18.02
CA GLY A 68 19.28 8.67 -18.90
C GLY A 68 20.56 7.98 -19.36
N GLU A 69 21.58 8.76 -19.73
CA GLU A 69 22.89 8.23 -20.14
C GLU A 69 23.63 7.66 -18.93
N PHE A 70 23.61 8.36 -17.79
CA PHE A 70 24.24 7.90 -16.56
C PHE A 70 23.69 6.55 -16.08
N LEU A 71 22.37 6.34 -16.13
CA LEU A 71 21.74 5.07 -15.78
C LEU A 71 22.07 3.94 -16.76
N THR A 72 22.31 4.26 -18.03
CA THR A 72 22.71 3.27 -19.04
C THR A 72 24.13 2.79 -18.77
N ILE A 73 25.03 3.72 -18.44
CA ILE A 73 26.41 3.40 -18.04
C ILE A 73 26.42 2.57 -16.76
N LEU A 74 25.54 2.89 -15.80
CA LEU A 74 25.41 2.12 -14.55
C LEU A 74 25.12 0.63 -14.81
N LYS A 75 24.15 0.34 -15.68
CA LYS A 75 23.79 -1.04 -16.05
C LYS A 75 24.96 -1.76 -16.73
N GLU A 76 25.70 -1.05 -17.57
CA GLU A 76 26.89 -1.62 -18.20
C GLU A 76 27.98 -1.95 -17.18
N VAL A 77 28.26 -1.06 -16.22
CA VAL A 77 29.23 -1.30 -15.13
C VAL A 77 28.80 -2.49 -14.27
N LEU A 78 27.52 -2.60 -13.90
CA LEU A 78 27.00 -3.74 -13.12
C LEU A 78 27.14 -5.06 -13.85
N LEU A 79 26.89 -5.08 -15.17
CA LEU A 79 26.99 -6.28 -15.99
C LEU A 79 28.45 -6.72 -16.16
N LEU A 80 29.35 -5.77 -16.44
CA LEU A 80 30.78 -6.07 -16.62
C LEU A 80 31.49 -6.36 -15.28
N GLY A 81 30.99 -5.82 -14.17
CA GLY A 81 31.56 -5.94 -12.83
C GLY A 81 31.20 -7.21 -12.05
N ALA A 82 30.46 -8.15 -12.65
CA ALA A 82 29.97 -9.36 -11.96
C ALA A 82 31.07 -10.41 -11.63
N GLY A 83 32.35 -10.11 -11.84
CA GLY A 83 33.48 -10.92 -11.34
C GLY A 83 33.82 -12.19 -12.14
N PHE A 84 33.23 -12.35 -13.33
CA PHE A 84 33.52 -13.44 -14.27
C PHE A 84 34.10 -12.93 -15.60
N SER A 85 34.76 -11.77 -15.59
CA SER A 85 35.44 -11.28 -16.78
C SER A 85 36.57 -12.22 -17.16
N VAL A 86 36.85 -12.34 -18.46
CA VAL A 86 37.95 -13.19 -18.96
C VAL A 86 39.29 -12.74 -18.38
N GLY A 87 39.44 -11.43 -18.14
CA GLY A 87 40.63 -10.85 -17.53
C GLY A 87 40.88 -11.33 -16.11
N ASP A 88 39.82 -11.41 -15.30
CA ASP A 88 39.92 -11.81 -13.89
C ASP A 88 40.13 -13.33 -13.73
N LEU A 89 39.59 -14.12 -14.66
CA LEU A 89 39.72 -15.58 -14.64
C LEU A 89 41.08 -16.06 -15.19
N PHE A 90 41.68 -15.31 -16.11
CA PHE A 90 42.95 -15.65 -16.75
C PHE A 90 43.96 -14.50 -16.66
N PRO A 91 44.37 -14.08 -15.44
CA PRO A 91 45.17 -12.87 -15.24
C PRO A 91 46.55 -12.93 -15.94
N THR A 92 47.10 -14.12 -16.12
CA THR A 92 48.39 -14.34 -16.80
C THR A 92 48.27 -14.31 -18.34
N TRP A 93 47.10 -14.58 -18.89
CA TRP A 93 46.89 -14.68 -20.34
C TRP A 93 46.37 -13.35 -20.89
N LYS A 94 47.25 -12.34 -20.91
CA LYS A 94 46.94 -10.96 -21.35
C LYS A 94 46.30 -10.87 -22.74
N LEU A 95 46.57 -11.84 -23.62
CA LEU A 95 45.93 -11.93 -24.94
C LEU A 95 44.41 -12.09 -24.82
N LEU A 96 43.94 -12.88 -23.83
CA LEU A 96 42.50 -13.12 -23.61
C LEU A 96 41.77 -11.89 -23.08
N HIS A 97 42.47 -10.98 -22.39
CA HIS A 97 41.88 -9.79 -21.75
C HIS A 97 41.21 -8.85 -22.76
N ASN A 98 41.66 -8.90 -24.02
CA ASN A 98 41.16 -8.04 -25.09
C ASN A 98 40.20 -8.76 -26.05
N LEU A 99 40.06 -10.09 -25.97
CA LEU A 99 39.31 -10.89 -26.96
C LEU A 99 37.81 -10.56 -27.01
N ARG A 100 37.22 -10.07 -25.92
CA ARG A 100 35.81 -9.68 -25.84
C ARG A 100 35.57 -8.17 -25.79
N GLY A 101 36.63 -7.36 -25.84
CA GLY A 101 36.54 -5.89 -25.70
C GLY A 101 36.02 -5.38 -24.35
N GLU A 102 35.82 -6.28 -23.36
CA GLU A 102 35.26 -5.96 -22.03
C GLU A 102 36.07 -4.88 -21.32
N LYS A 103 37.40 -4.97 -21.35
CA LYS A 103 38.31 -3.97 -20.77
C LYS A 103 38.10 -2.59 -21.41
N THR A 104 38.02 -2.52 -22.74
CA THR A 104 37.81 -1.25 -23.46
C THR A 104 36.45 -0.63 -23.13
N ARG A 105 35.41 -1.47 -23.03
CA ARG A 105 34.07 -1.05 -22.63
C ARG A 105 34.06 -0.52 -21.19
N MET A 106 34.69 -1.24 -20.26
CA MET A 106 34.82 -0.81 -18.86
C MET A 106 35.59 0.51 -18.74
N VAL A 107 36.71 0.68 -19.46
CA VAL A 107 37.47 1.93 -19.48
C VAL A 107 36.65 3.08 -20.06
N THR A 108 35.88 2.81 -21.13
CA THR A 108 34.98 3.82 -21.73
C THR A 108 33.88 4.22 -20.76
N ALA A 109 33.22 3.26 -20.12
CA ALA A 109 32.21 3.49 -19.11
C ALA A 109 32.78 4.30 -17.93
N HIS A 110 33.96 3.91 -17.43
CA HIS A 110 34.64 4.62 -16.34
C HIS A 110 34.95 6.07 -16.71
N LYS A 111 35.47 6.36 -17.92
CA LYS A 111 35.73 7.75 -18.35
C LYS A 111 34.47 8.62 -18.32
N LYS A 112 33.32 8.07 -18.73
CA LYS A 112 32.05 8.80 -18.69
C LYS A 112 31.58 9.04 -17.25
N VAL A 113 31.67 8.02 -16.39
CA VAL A 113 31.36 8.18 -14.95
C VAL A 113 32.28 9.22 -14.33
N ASP A 114 33.58 9.13 -14.58
CA ASP A 114 34.57 10.03 -14.00
C ASP A 114 34.30 11.49 -14.37
N ALA A 115 33.95 11.77 -15.63
CA ALA A 115 33.57 13.11 -16.08
C ALA A 115 32.34 13.66 -15.30
N VAL A 116 31.31 12.84 -15.10
CA VAL A 116 30.12 13.22 -14.32
C VAL A 116 30.47 13.47 -12.85
N MET A 117 31.26 12.58 -12.25
CA MET A 117 31.67 12.71 -10.85
C MET A 117 32.59 13.92 -10.63
N GLU A 118 33.43 14.24 -11.61
CA GLU A 118 34.30 15.43 -11.62
C GLU A 118 33.49 16.72 -11.71
N GLU A 119 32.49 16.80 -12.60
CA GLU A 119 31.58 17.97 -12.69
C GLU A 119 30.87 18.19 -11.34
N ILE A 120 30.30 17.12 -10.76
CA ILE A 120 29.62 17.19 -9.47
C ILE A 120 30.57 17.67 -8.38
N LEU A 121 31.75 17.06 -8.26
CA LEU A 121 32.71 17.42 -7.21
C LEU A 121 33.18 18.88 -7.32
N ASN A 122 33.50 19.33 -8.53
CA ASN A 122 33.95 20.70 -8.76
C ASN A 122 32.86 21.72 -8.44
N GLU A 123 31.60 21.43 -8.79
CA GLU A 123 30.48 22.29 -8.41
C GLU A 123 30.37 22.45 -6.88
N HIS A 124 30.55 21.38 -6.11
CA HIS A 124 30.48 21.46 -4.64
C HIS A 124 31.65 22.25 -4.07
N ILE A 125 32.86 22.09 -4.63
CA ILE A 125 34.05 22.86 -4.25
C ILE A 125 33.85 24.35 -4.54
N GLU A 126 33.35 24.70 -5.73
CA GLU A 126 33.09 26.09 -6.14
C GLU A 126 32.01 26.73 -5.28
N ASN A 127 30.90 26.04 -5.05
CA ASN A 127 29.82 26.52 -4.18
C ASN A 127 30.33 26.78 -2.76
N LYS A 128 31.16 25.88 -2.23
CA LYS A 128 31.78 26.04 -0.92
C LYS A 128 32.74 27.23 -0.88
N ALA A 129 33.57 27.42 -1.90
CA ALA A 129 34.46 28.57 -2.03
C ALA A 129 33.68 29.90 -2.12
N ALA A 130 32.49 29.89 -2.70
CA ALA A 130 31.56 31.02 -2.74
C ALA A 130 30.82 31.28 -1.40
N GLY A 131 31.11 30.51 -0.35
CA GLY A 131 30.52 30.66 0.98
C GLY A 131 29.20 29.92 1.20
N LYS A 132 28.73 29.13 0.21
CA LYS A 132 27.57 28.26 0.36
C LYS A 132 27.98 27.01 1.13
N LYS A 133 27.34 26.75 2.28
CA LYS A 133 27.73 25.64 3.17
C LYS A 133 27.14 24.28 2.77
N GLU A 134 26.04 24.29 2.04
CA GLU A 134 25.17 23.13 1.81
C GLU A 134 24.70 23.11 0.35
N ASN A 135 24.76 21.94 -0.29
CA ASN A 135 24.40 21.74 -1.69
C ASN A 135 23.13 20.90 -1.90
N GLY A 136 22.58 20.30 -0.85
CA GLY A 136 21.31 19.59 -0.88
C GLY A 136 20.16 20.50 -1.27
N GLU A 137 19.24 19.97 -2.07
CA GLU A 137 18.10 20.69 -2.64
C GLU A 137 17.14 21.30 -1.60
N PHE A 138 17.13 20.77 -0.38
CA PHE A 138 16.34 21.28 0.75
C PHE A 138 17.12 22.24 1.65
N GLY A 139 18.32 22.66 1.25
CA GLY A 139 19.18 23.55 2.04
C GLY A 139 19.94 22.81 3.15
N ASP A 140 20.27 21.54 2.91
CA ASP A 140 20.95 20.64 3.84
C ASP A 140 22.21 20.03 3.18
N GLU A 141 23.06 19.34 3.95
CA GLU A 141 24.23 18.65 3.39
C GLU A 141 23.85 17.39 2.60
N ASP A 142 24.50 17.19 1.45
CA ASP A 142 24.56 15.89 0.78
C ASP A 142 25.84 15.10 1.14
N LEU A 143 25.99 13.90 0.59
CA LEU A 143 27.15 13.06 0.90
C LEU A 143 28.49 13.63 0.39
N VAL A 144 28.50 14.44 -0.68
CA VAL A 144 29.72 15.11 -1.16
C VAL A 144 30.12 16.21 -0.19
N ASP A 145 29.17 17.02 0.29
CA ASP A 145 29.41 18.05 1.31
C ASP A 145 30.02 17.46 2.58
N VAL A 146 29.43 16.38 3.09
CA VAL A 146 29.92 15.68 4.27
C VAL A 146 31.35 15.18 4.04
N PHE A 147 31.65 14.64 2.86
CA PHE A 147 33.00 14.18 2.53
C PHE A 147 34.02 15.31 2.45
N LEU A 148 33.66 16.44 1.83
CA LEU A 148 34.53 17.61 1.76
C LEU A 148 34.81 18.18 3.16
N ARG A 149 33.81 18.20 4.04
CA ARG A 149 34.00 18.59 5.45
C ARG A 149 34.91 17.62 6.20
N VAL A 150 34.73 16.31 6.03
CA VAL A 150 35.57 15.30 6.68
C VAL A 150 37.01 15.37 6.17
N LYS A 151 37.21 15.62 4.87
CA LYS A 151 38.53 15.80 4.25
C LYS A 151 39.32 16.96 4.87
N GLU A 152 38.65 18.03 5.28
CA GLU A 152 39.27 19.20 5.92
C GLU A 152 39.61 18.98 7.41
N ASN A 153 39.02 17.97 8.05
CA ASN A 153 39.26 17.71 9.46
C ASN A 153 40.62 17.00 9.67
N SER A 154 41.48 17.57 10.50
CA SER A 154 42.90 17.19 10.66
C SER A 154 43.12 15.85 11.39
N GLN A 155 42.06 15.15 11.81
CA GLN A 155 42.13 13.91 12.59
C GLN A 155 42.08 12.61 11.75
N LEU A 156 42.30 12.69 10.44
CA LEU A 156 42.35 11.51 9.58
C LEU A 156 43.73 10.83 9.66
N GLN A 157 43.73 9.50 9.76
CA GLN A 157 44.97 8.70 9.76
C GLN A 157 45.72 8.76 8.42
N PHE A 158 45.05 9.15 7.33
CA PHE A 158 45.60 9.26 5.98
C PHE A 158 44.87 10.38 5.20
N PRO A 159 45.54 11.06 4.27
CA PRO A 159 44.92 12.09 3.45
C PRO A 159 43.86 11.49 2.50
N ILE A 160 42.77 12.23 2.28
CA ILE A 160 41.71 11.87 1.33
C ILE A 160 41.87 12.74 0.08
N ALA A 161 42.11 12.10 -1.07
CA ALA A 161 42.19 12.75 -2.37
C ALA A 161 40.81 12.84 -3.04
N ASN A 162 40.69 13.66 -4.09
CA ASN A 162 39.43 13.86 -4.82
C ASN A 162 38.95 12.56 -5.47
N GLU A 163 39.88 11.74 -5.95
CA GLU A 163 39.63 10.42 -6.51
C GLU A 163 38.98 9.49 -5.50
N ASN A 164 39.33 9.60 -4.21
CA ASN A 164 38.68 8.82 -3.16
C ASN A 164 37.22 9.25 -2.96
N ILE A 165 36.93 10.56 -3.05
CA ILE A 165 35.55 11.07 -2.96
C ILE A 165 34.74 10.57 -4.15
N LYS A 166 35.24 10.75 -5.38
CA LYS A 166 34.57 10.27 -6.60
C LYS A 166 34.29 8.77 -6.53
N ALA A 167 35.28 7.95 -6.16
CA ALA A 167 35.12 6.51 -6.06
C ALA A 167 34.05 6.12 -5.03
N VAL A 168 34.06 6.72 -3.84
CA VAL A 168 33.13 6.32 -2.77
C VAL A 168 31.71 6.78 -3.04
N ILE A 169 31.53 8.00 -3.55
CA ILE A 169 30.18 8.48 -3.89
C ILE A 169 29.61 7.64 -5.03
N PHE A 170 30.42 7.26 -6.02
CA PHE A 170 29.98 6.35 -7.08
C PHE A 170 29.65 4.95 -6.54
N ASP A 171 30.45 4.40 -5.62
CA ASP A 171 30.15 3.12 -4.93
C ASP A 171 28.80 3.18 -4.21
N ILE A 172 28.51 4.28 -3.49
CA ILE A 172 27.24 4.48 -2.78
C ILE A 172 26.08 4.56 -3.77
N PHE A 173 26.27 5.29 -4.88
CA PHE A 173 25.26 5.40 -5.92
C PHE A 173 24.94 4.04 -6.56
N LEU A 174 25.98 3.30 -6.96
CA LEU A 174 25.90 1.98 -7.57
C LEU A 174 25.24 0.96 -6.63
N ALA A 175 25.76 0.86 -5.41
CA ALA A 175 25.31 -0.14 -4.44
C ALA A 175 23.91 0.16 -3.89
N GLY A 176 23.57 1.44 -3.68
CA GLY A 176 22.28 1.84 -3.12
C GLY A 176 21.11 1.78 -4.11
N SER A 177 21.38 2.02 -5.40
CA SER A 177 20.32 2.14 -6.42
C SER A 177 19.74 0.79 -6.83
N GLU A 178 20.58 -0.12 -7.36
CA GLU A 178 20.08 -1.38 -7.94
C GLU A 178 19.55 -2.34 -6.87
N THR A 179 20.20 -2.41 -5.71
CA THR A 179 19.84 -3.36 -4.65
C THR A 179 18.48 -3.02 -4.02
N SER A 180 18.28 -1.77 -3.61
CA SER A 180 17.02 -1.31 -3.00
C SER A 180 15.85 -1.45 -3.98
N PHE A 181 16.07 -1.09 -5.25
CA PHE A 181 15.10 -1.29 -6.33
C PHE A 181 14.71 -2.76 -6.49
N THR A 182 15.70 -3.65 -6.50
CA THR A 182 15.51 -5.11 -6.63
C THR A 182 14.62 -5.64 -5.52
N VAL A 183 14.86 -5.24 -4.26
CA VAL A 183 14.04 -5.66 -3.11
C VAL A 183 12.60 -5.17 -3.24
N ILE A 184 12.37 -3.90 -3.60
CA ILE A 184 11.01 -3.37 -3.76
C ILE A 184 10.23 -4.16 -4.83
N ILE A 185 10.87 -4.44 -5.98
CA ILE A 185 10.23 -5.16 -7.08
C ILE A 185 9.93 -6.61 -6.70
N TRP A 186 10.84 -7.30 -6.01
CA TRP A 186 10.58 -8.66 -5.54
C TRP A 186 9.50 -8.71 -4.47
N ALA A 187 9.49 -7.79 -3.51
CA ALA A 187 8.45 -7.70 -2.49
C ALA A 187 7.06 -7.51 -3.14
N PHE A 188 6.92 -6.61 -4.12
CA PHE A 188 5.67 -6.48 -4.87
C PHE A 188 5.31 -7.74 -5.65
N THR A 189 6.29 -8.33 -6.33
CA THR A 189 6.06 -9.54 -7.14
C THR A 189 5.55 -10.69 -6.27
N GLU A 190 6.18 -10.93 -5.12
CA GLU A 190 5.78 -11.98 -4.18
C GLU A 190 4.43 -11.70 -3.52
N MET A 191 4.15 -10.46 -3.11
CA MET A 191 2.84 -10.10 -2.61
C MET A 191 1.75 -10.25 -3.69
N MET A 192 2.03 -9.91 -4.96
CA MET A 192 1.08 -10.10 -6.07
C MET A 192 0.88 -11.58 -6.41
N LYS A 193 1.92 -12.40 -6.29
CA LYS A 193 1.86 -13.87 -6.40
C LYS A 193 1.08 -14.49 -5.22
N ASN A 194 1.08 -13.85 -4.06
CA ASN A 194 0.43 -14.32 -2.83
C ASN A 194 -0.62 -13.31 -2.31
N PRO A 195 -1.84 -13.26 -2.88
CA PRO A 195 -2.82 -12.21 -2.57
C PRO A 195 -3.22 -12.09 -1.10
N HIS A 196 -3.12 -13.17 -0.33
CA HIS A 196 -3.38 -13.17 1.12
C HIS A 196 -2.32 -12.37 1.88
N ILE A 197 -1.04 -12.47 1.49
CA ILE A 197 0.07 -11.69 2.05
C ILE A 197 -0.11 -10.22 1.68
N MET A 198 -0.42 -9.91 0.42
CA MET A 198 -0.73 -8.54 -0.02
C MET A 198 -1.86 -7.94 0.83
N ALA A 199 -2.97 -8.67 1.01
CA ALA A 199 -4.10 -8.19 1.79
C ALA A 199 -3.73 -7.93 3.26
N LYS A 200 -2.92 -8.80 3.88
CA LYS A 200 -2.45 -8.66 5.27
C LYS A 200 -1.53 -7.44 5.44
N ALA A 201 -0.53 -7.29 4.56
CA ALA A 201 0.37 -6.13 4.56
C ALA A 201 -0.36 -4.81 4.30
N GLN A 202 -1.25 -4.77 3.29
CA GLN A 202 -2.07 -3.57 3.03
C GLN A 202 -2.98 -3.22 4.20
N SER A 203 -3.57 -4.22 4.88
CA SER A 203 -4.45 -4.00 6.02
C SER A 203 -3.69 -3.41 7.22
N GLU A 204 -2.50 -3.92 7.51
CA GLU A 204 -1.62 -3.36 8.55
C GLU A 204 -1.25 -1.92 8.22
N VAL A 205 -0.66 -1.68 7.04
CA VAL A 205 -0.25 -0.36 6.58
C VAL A 205 -1.39 0.64 6.68
N ARG A 206 -2.56 0.31 6.12
CA ARG A 206 -3.74 1.19 6.14
C ARG A 206 -4.30 1.43 7.54
N ARG A 207 -4.10 0.49 8.47
CA ARG A 207 -4.50 0.65 9.88
C ARG A 207 -3.53 1.58 10.62
N VAL A 208 -2.22 1.33 10.52
CA VAL A 208 -1.17 2.08 11.25
C VAL A 208 -1.04 3.51 10.72
N PHE A 209 -1.20 3.70 9.41
CA PHE A 209 -1.05 5.01 8.76
C PHE A 209 -2.35 5.82 8.71
N LYS A 210 -3.47 5.27 9.21
CA LYS A 210 -4.77 5.93 9.18
C LYS A 210 -4.73 7.25 9.95
N GLY A 211 -4.99 8.36 9.25
CA GLY A 211 -5.07 9.69 9.86
C GLY A 211 -3.72 10.35 10.13
N LYS A 212 -2.59 9.70 9.78
CA LYS A 212 -1.27 10.35 9.78
C LYS A 212 -1.15 11.32 8.60
N LYS A 213 -0.51 12.47 8.85
CA LYS A 213 -0.18 13.46 7.82
C LYS A 213 1.22 13.24 7.24
N ILE A 214 2.12 12.70 8.04
CA ILE A 214 3.51 12.39 7.71
C ILE A 214 3.70 10.88 7.89
N TYR A 215 4.38 10.26 6.93
CA TYR A 215 4.70 8.84 6.95
C TYR A 215 6.22 8.73 7.04
N ASP A 216 6.73 8.75 8.26
CA ASP A 216 8.17 8.76 8.57
C ASP A 216 8.70 7.35 8.85
N GLU A 217 10.02 7.27 9.08
CA GLU A 217 10.73 6.02 9.36
C GLU A 217 10.23 5.33 10.63
N GLU A 218 9.90 6.10 11.66
CA GLU A 218 9.30 5.60 12.90
C GLU A 218 7.94 4.95 12.62
N GLY A 219 7.15 5.51 11.71
CA GLY A 219 5.95 4.87 11.19
C GLY A 219 6.21 3.50 10.57
N VAL A 220 7.31 3.34 9.83
CA VAL A 220 7.69 2.08 9.15
C VAL A 220 8.20 1.03 10.14
N GLU A 221 8.95 1.43 11.17
CA GLU A 221 9.38 0.52 12.25
C GLU A 221 8.21 -0.18 12.94
N ASN A 222 7.07 0.52 13.05
CA ASN A 222 5.83 0.00 13.62
C ASN A 222 5.03 -0.93 12.68
N LEU A 223 5.43 -1.09 11.41
CA LEU A 223 4.79 -2.00 10.45
C LEU A 223 5.35 -3.41 10.59
N THR A 224 4.94 -4.09 11.66
CA THR A 224 5.46 -5.42 12.04
C THR A 224 5.42 -6.43 10.90
N TYR A 225 4.29 -6.58 10.22
CA TYR A 225 4.10 -7.56 9.16
C TYR A 225 4.78 -7.16 7.86
N LEU A 226 4.76 -5.87 7.49
CA LEU A 226 5.53 -5.40 6.31
C LEU A 226 7.04 -5.66 6.50
N ASN A 227 7.56 -5.51 7.72
CA ASN A 227 8.96 -5.82 8.03
C ASN A 227 9.25 -7.33 7.90
N LEU A 228 8.30 -8.21 8.22
CA LEU A 228 8.42 -9.65 7.94
C LEU A 228 8.46 -9.93 6.42
N VAL A 229 7.62 -9.25 5.64
CA VAL A 229 7.62 -9.35 4.16
C VAL A 229 8.97 -8.91 3.59
N ILE A 230 9.57 -7.83 4.11
CA ILE A 230 10.89 -7.35 3.68
C ILE A 230 11.98 -8.37 4.04
N LYS A 231 11.96 -8.93 5.27
CA LYS A 231 12.90 -10.00 5.67
C LYS A 231 12.79 -11.21 4.75
N GLU A 232 11.57 -11.68 4.48
CA GLU A 232 11.36 -12.84 3.61
C GLU A 232 11.72 -12.56 2.15
N THR A 233 11.53 -11.32 1.68
CA THR A 233 12.03 -10.87 0.38
C THR A 233 13.55 -10.93 0.31
N LEU A 234 14.25 -10.47 1.35
CA LEU A 234 15.72 -10.53 1.41
C LEU A 234 16.25 -11.96 1.51
N ARG A 235 15.52 -12.88 2.15
CA ARG A 235 15.89 -14.30 2.26
C ARG A 235 15.76 -14.98 0.90
N LEU A 236 14.60 -14.86 0.27
CA LEU A 236 14.27 -15.58 -0.96
C LEU A 236 14.91 -14.89 -2.19
N HIS A 237 14.97 -13.57 -2.21
CA HIS A 237 15.44 -12.77 -3.34
C HIS A 237 16.59 -11.85 -2.94
N ALA A 238 17.64 -12.44 -2.34
CA ALA A 238 18.84 -11.72 -1.93
C ALA A 238 19.43 -10.95 -3.13
N PRO A 239 19.47 -9.59 -3.11
CA PRO A 239 19.87 -8.82 -4.29
C PRO A 239 21.26 -9.19 -4.79
N VAL A 240 22.21 -9.47 -3.90
CA VAL A 240 23.56 -9.92 -4.26
C VAL A 240 23.73 -11.39 -3.82
N PRO A 241 23.32 -12.37 -4.65
CA PRO A 241 23.16 -13.76 -4.24
C PRO A 241 24.45 -14.45 -3.80
N LEU A 242 25.61 -14.02 -4.32
CA LEU A 242 26.94 -14.54 -3.98
C LEU A 242 27.75 -13.62 -3.05
N LEU A 243 27.10 -12.56 -2.54
CA LEU A 243 27.74 -11.44 -1.86
C LEU A 243 28.91 -10.84 -2.68
N ALA A 244 29.64 -9.90 -2.10
CA ALA A 244 30.90 -9.45 -2.69
C ALA A 244 31.99 -10.53 -2.45
N PRO A 245 32.77 -10.93 -3.48
CA PRO A 245 33.84 -11.91 -3.32
C PRO A 245 34.83 -11.54 -2.22
N LYS A 246 35.31 -12.55 -1.50
CA LYS A 246 36.42 -12.43 -0.54
C LYS A 246 37.68 -13.03 -1.12
N GLU A 247 38.83 -12.61 -0.59
CA GLU A 247 40.13 -13.18 -0.90
C GLU A 247 40.84 -13.57 0.39
N CYS A 248 41.40 -14.77 0.43
CA CYS A 248 42.10 -15.29 1.58
C CYS A 248 43.45 -14.58 1.75
N ARG A 249 43.70 -13.98 2.92
CA ARG A 249 44.90 -13.15 3.16
C ARG A 249 46.10 -13.95 3.69
N GLU A 250 45.86 -15.15 4.17
CA GLU A 250 46.84 -16.08 4.72
C GLU A 250 46.30 -17.50 4.55
N GLU A 251 47.18 -18.50 4.55
CA GLU A 251 46.73 -19.89 4.52
C GLU A 251 46.03 -20.25 5.83
N ILE A 252 44.85 -20.84 5.73
CA ILE A 252 44.02 -21.23 6.88
C ILE A 252 43.38 -22.59 6.65
N VAL A 253 43.00 -23.27 7.73
CA VAL A 253 42.24 -24.53 7.66
C VAL A 253 40.81 -24.27 8.12
N ILE A 254 39.83 -24.64 7.29
CA ILE A 254 38.39 -24.58 7.60
C ILE A 254 37.82 -25.98 7.43
N ASP A 255 37.21 -26.53 8.48
CA ASP A 255 36.61 -27.87 8.48
C ASP A 255 37.56 -28.97 7.94
N GLY A 256 38.84 -28.88 8.30
CA GLY A 256 39.89 -29.81 7.85
C GLY A 256 40.43 -29.54 6.44
N TYR A 257 39.87 -28.58 5.69
CA TYR A 257 40.35 -28.19 4.36
C TYR A 257 41.28 -26.99 4.41
N THR A 258 42.45 -27.11 3.78
CA THR A 258 43.39 -25.98 3.61
C THR A 258 42.90 -25.03 2.52
N ILE A 259 42.72 -23.76 2.87
CA ILE A 259 42.44 -22.66 1.97
C ILE A 259 43.71 -21.83 1.79
N ALA A 260 44.32 -21.92 0.61
CA ALA A 260 45.55 -21.20 0.31
C ALA A 260 45.35 -19.68 0.28
N ILE A 261 46.44 -18.94 0.51
CA ILE A 261 46.50 -17.49 0.29
C ILE A 261 46.07 -17.12 -1.13
N ASN A 262 45.43 -15.96 -1.29
CA ASN A 262 44.86 -15.43 -2.54
C ASN A 262 43.70 -16.27 -3.12
N THR A 263 43.20 -17.27 -2.39
CA THR A 263 42.00 -17.99 -2.82
C THR A 263 40.78 -17.08 -2.79
N ARG A 264 40.09 -16.96 -3.93
CA ARG A 264 38.79 -16.28 -4.03
C ARG A 264 37.70 -17.13 -3.39
N VAL A 265 36.96 -16.56 -2.45
CA VAL A 265 35.86 -17.21 -1.73
C VAL A 265 34.55 -16.51 -2.08
N LEU A 266 33.57 -17.29 -2.53
CA LEU A 266 32.20 -16.84 -2.82
C LEU A 266 31.28 -17.42 -1.74
N VAL A 267 30.44 -16.57 -1.15
CA VAL A 267 29.47 -16.99 -0.13
C VAL A 267 28.09 -16.97 -0.78
N ASN A 268 27.52 -18.15 -1.00
CA ASN A 268 26.24 -18.28 -1.69
C ASN A 268 25.06 -18.02 -0.74
N ALA A 269 24.80 -16.74 -0.44
CA ALA A 269 23.69 -16.31 0.40
C ALA A 269 22.32 -16.76 -0.15
N TRP A 270 22.18 -16.89 -1.48
CA TRP A 270 20.96 -17.40 -2.11
C TRP A 270 20.68 -18.87 -1.76
N ALA A 271 21.73 -19.71 -1.77
CA ALA A 271 21.61 -21.12 -1.38
C ALA A 271 21.40 -21.27 0.13
N ILE A 272 22.15 -20.51 0.94
CA ILE A 272 21.99 -20.51 2.41
C ILE A 272 20.58 -20.09 2.81
N GLY A 273 20.03 -19.07 2.15
CA GLY A 273 18.65 -18.65 2.36
C GLY A 273 17.62 -19.72 1.99
N ARG A 274 18.00 -20.77 1.25
CA ARG A 274 17.14 -21.89 0.81
C ARG A 274 17.55 -23.25 1.39
N ASP A 275 18.44 -23.26 2.37
CA ASP A 275 18.88 -24.50 2.99
C ASP A 275 17.72 -25.13 3.80
N PRO A 276 17.28 -26.36 3.48
CA PRO A 276 16.19 -27.02 4.20
C PRO A 276 16.55 -27.42 5.65
N GLU A 277 17.84 -27.48 6.01
CA GLU A 277 18.26 -27.70 7.40
C GLU A 277 18.02 -26.45 8.26
N SER A 278 18.20 -25.27 7.65
CA SER A 278 18.01 -23.97 8.30
C SER A 278 16.56 -23.46 8.21
N TRP A 279 15.84 -23.78 7.13
CA TRP A 279 14.54 -23.19 6.80
C TRP A 279 13.50 -24.23 6.42
N HIS A 280 12.38 -24.28 7.15
CA HIS A 280 11.20 -25.05 6.74
C HIS A 280 10.58 -24.48 5.45
N ASP A 281 10.23 -25.34 4.50
CA ASP A 281 9.69 -24.96 3.18
C ASP A 281 10.50 -23.82 2.53
N PRO A 282 11.80 -24.03 2.24
CA PRO A 282 12.75 -22.96 1.92
C PRO A 282 12.38 -22.20 0.64
N ASP A 283 11.77 -22.87 -0.34
CA ASP A 283 11.41 -22.27 -1.62
C ASP A 283 10.10 -21.46 -1.58
N ASN A 284 9.32 -21.58 -0.50
CA ASN A 284 8.06 -20.87 -0.34
C ASN A 284 8.25 -19.51 0.35
N PHE A 285 7.54 -18.50 -0.16
CA PHE A 285 7.52 -17.16 0.41
C PHE A 285 6.56 -17.10 1.61
N ILE A 286 7.10 -17.20 2.83
CA ILE A 286 6.35 -17.29 4.09
C ILE A 286 6.87 -16.23 5.08
N PRO A 287 6.35 -14.98 5.04
CA PRO A 287 6.76 -13.93 5.98
C PRO A 287 6.63 -14.32 7.45
N GLU A 288 5.60 -15.09 7.78
CA GLU A 288 5.33 -15.59 9.13
C GLU A 288 6.46 -16.41 9.73
N ARG A 289 7.43 -16.93 8.95
CA ARG A 289 8.59 -17.62 9.50
C ARG A 289 9.46 -16.74 10.40
N PHE A 290 9.39 -15.42 10.20
CA PHE A 290 10.09 -14.43 11.02
C PHE A 290 9.22 -13.93 12.18
N GLU A 291 7.97 -14.35 12.30
CA GLU A 291 7.10 -14.00 13.42
C GLU A 291 7.61 -14.69 14.69
N ASN A 292 7.89 -13.91 15.73
CA ASN A 292 8.51 -14.38 16.98
C ASN A 292 9.88 -15.07 16.80
N SER A 293 10.56 -14.86 15.68
CA SER A 293 11.93 -15.34 15.46
C SER A 293 12.95 -14.30 15.90
N SER A 294 14.03 -14.73 16.55
CA SER A 294 15.18 -13.89 16.87
C SER A 294 16.10 -13.65 15.66
N VAL A 295 15.88 -14.37 14.55
CA VAL A 295 16.75 -14.30 13.37
C VAL A 295 16.71 -12.91 12.76
N ASP A 296 17.90 -12.34 12.59
CA ASP A 296 18.15 -11.03 12.03
C ASP A 296 19.28 -11.06 10.98
N PHE A 297 19.48 -9.95 10.29
CA PHE A 297 20.46 -9.82 9.22
C PHE A 297 21.66 -8.92 9.61
N ILE A 298 21.86 -8.65 10.91
CA ILE A 298 22.94 -7.76 11.38
C ILE A 298 24.30 -8.48 11.50
N GLY A 299 24.37 -9.74 11.06
CA GLY A 299 25.60 -10.52 10.96
C GLY A 299 25.84 -11.50 12.12
N ASN A 300 24.81 -11.80 12.92
CA ASN A 300 24.88 -12.79 14.01
C ASN A 300 24.21 -14.14 13.67
N HIS A 301 23.28 -14.15 12.71
CA HIS A 301 22.57 -15.34 12.25
C HIS A 301 23.04 -15.67 10.83
N PHE A 302 23.76 -16.78 10.67
CA PHE A 302 24.44 -17.11 9.41
C PHE A 302 23.53 -17.77 8.38
N GLU A 303 22.40 -18.31 8.83
CA GLU A 303 21.28 -18.75 7.99
C GLU A 303 20.61 -17.58 7.26
N PHE A 304 20.82 -16.33 7.70
CA PHE A 304 20.21 -15.12 7.11
C PHE A 304 21.20 -13.95 6.94
N ILE A 305 21.94 -13.95 5.83
CA ILE A 305 23.04 -12.99 5.57
C ILE A 305 22.88 -12.14 4.30
N PRO A 306 21.73 -11.50 4.03
CA PRO A 306 21.52 -10.73 2.80
C PRO A 306 22.44 -9.50 2.67
N PHE A 307 23.02 -9.02 3.78
CA PHE A 307 23.99 -7.91 3.83
C PHE A 307 25.43 -8.37 4.09
N GLY A 308 25.67 -9.69 4.08
CA GLY A 308 26.90 -10.32 4.54
C GLY A 308 27.13 -10.18 6.05
N ALA A 309 28.37 -10.47 6.49
CA ALA A 309 28.76 -10.41 7.90
C ALA A 309 30.21 -9.95 8.10
N GLY A 310 30.54 -9.57 9.34
CA GLY A 310 31.90 -9.28 9.79
C GLY A 310 32.54 -7.99 9.24
N ARG A 311 33.85 -8.04 8.96
CA ARG A 311 34.67 -6.87 8.58
C ARG A 311 34.29 -6.20 7.26
N ARG A 312 33.43 -6.82 6.44
CA ARG A 312 32.95 -6.28 5.17
C ARG A 312 31.41 -6.34 5.04
N ILE A 313 30.70 -6.41 6.17
CA ILE A 313 29.23 -6.25 6.19
C ILE A 313 28.83 -4.90 5.58
N CYS A 314 27.69 -4.88 4.89
CA CYS A 314 27.19 -3.70 4.20
C CYS A 314 27.09 -2.47 5.13
N PRO A 315 27.79 -1.36 4.84
CA PRO A 315 27.70 -0.14 5.65
C PRO A 315 26.40 0.63 5.41
N GLY A 316 25.74 0.43 4.26
CA GLY A 316 24.52 1.14 3.86
C GLY A 316 23.21 0.42 4.24
N MET A 317 23.26 -0.61 5.08
CA MET A 317 22.10 -1.46 5.44
C MET A 317 20.90 -0.64 5.92
N VAL A 318 21.09 0.27 6.87
CA VAL A 318 20.00 1.10 7.44
C VAL A 318 19.43 2.05 6.39
N PHE A 319 20.30 2.70 5.62
CA PHE A 319 19.89 3.60 4.54
C PHE A 319 19.12 2.86 3.43
N GLY A 320 19.58 1.68 3.03
CA GLY A 320 18.91 0.82 2.05
C GLY A 320 17.52 0.38 2.53
N LEU A 321 17.40 -0.04 3.80
CA LEU A 321 16.11 -0.43 4.37
C LEU A 321 15.13 0.75 4.45
N ALA A 322 15.59 1.97 4.76
CA ALA A 322 14.75 3.16 4.69
C ALA A 322 14.26 3.43 3.26
N ASN A 323 15.11 3.21 2.25
CA ASN A 323 14.76 3.31 0.83
C ASN A 323 13.87 2.16 0.32
N VAL A 324 13.63 1.11 1.11
CA VAL A 324 12.75 -0.02 0.76
C VAL A 324 11.41 0.06 1.51
N GLY A 325 11.46 0.22 2.83
CA GLY A 325 10.28 0.11 3.70
C GLY A 325 9.28 1.25 3.49
N LEU A 326 9.75 2.50 3.44
CA LEU A 326 8.88 3.66 3.27
C LEU A 326 8.13 3.65 1.92
N PRO A 327 8.81 3.39 0.78
CA PRO A 327 8.13 3.30 -0.52
C PRO A 327 7.10 2.16 -0.57
N LEU A 328 7.45 0.97 -0.06
CA LEU A 328 6.49 -0.15 0.03
C LEU A 328 5.26 0.25 0.84
N ALA A 329 5.45 0.84 2.01
CA ALA A 329 4.36 1.26 2.88
C ALA A 329 3.42 2.27 2.19
N GLN A 330 3.94 3.36 1.61
CA GLN A 330 3.07 4.35 0.98
C GLN A 330 2.35 3.82 -0.28
N LEU A 331 3.02 2.98 -1.06
CA LEU A 331 2.42 2.35 -2.24
C LEU A 331 1.30 1.37 -1.86
N LEU A 332 1.47 0.58 -0.80
CA LEU A 332 0.42 -0.29 -0.23
C LEU A 332 -0.74 0.51 0.38
N TYR A 333 -0.43 1.68 0.97
CA TYR A 333 -1.42 2.58 1.53
C TYR A 333 -2.32 3.19 0.44
N HIS A 334 -1.71 3.72 -0.64
CA HIS A 334 -2.40 4.54 -1.63
C HIS A 334 -3.06 3.77 -2.77
N PHE A 335 -2.61 2.56 -3.08
CA PHE A 335 -3.08 1.81 -4.24
C PHE A 335 -3.58 0.41 -3.87
N ASP A 336 -4.48 -0.14 -4.68
CA ASP A 336 -4.86 -1.55 -4.64
C ASP A 336 -4.11 -2.29 -5.76
N TRP A 337 -3.47 -3.39 -5.39
CA TRP A 337 -2.56 -4.11 -6.28
C TRP A 337 -3.27 -5.33 -6.86
N LYS A 338 -3.30 -5.42 -8.19
CA LYS A 338 -3.86 -6.56 -8.93
C LYS A 338 -3.05 -6.81 -10.19
N LEU A 339 -2.95 -8.09 -10.55
CA LEU A 339 -2.32 -8.48 -11.79
C LEU A 339 -3.12 -7.99 -13.01
N PRO A 340 -2.44 -7.68 -14.14
CA PRO A 340 -3.11 -7.35 -15.40
C PRO A 340 -4.06 -8.46 -15.88
N HIS A 341 -5.04 -8.10 -16.71
CA HIS A 341 -6.12 -8.93 -17.25
C HIS A 341 -5.83 -10.43 -17.37
N GLY A 342 -6.42 -11.24 -16.47
CA GLY A 342 -6.43 -12.69 -16.58
C GLY A 342 -5.14 -13.41 -16.19
N THR A 343 -4.04 -12.69 -15.90
CA THR A 343 -2.82 -13.29 -15.36
C THR A 343 -3.10 -13.85 -13.97
N LYS A 344 -2.95 -15.16 -13.80
CA LYS A 344 -3.08 -15.78 -12.48
C LYS A 344 -1.78 -15.52 -11.69
N PRO A 345 -1.84 -15.51 -10.35
CA PRO A 345 -0.65 -15.34 -9.53
C PRO A 345 0.47 -16.33 -9.86
N ASN A 346 0.13 -17.58 -10.21
CA ASN A 346 1.10 -18.62 -10.59
C ASN A 346 1.70 -18.44 -11.99
N ASP A 347 1.15 -17.55 -12.82
CA ASP A 347 1.64 -17.27 -14.17
C ASP A 347 2.69 -16.14 -14.17
N LEU A 348 3.00 -15.57 -13.00
CA LEU A 348 4.02 -14.53 -12.87
C LEU A 348 5.41 -15.09 -13.18
N ASP A 349 6.12 -14.39 -14.06
CA ASP A 349 7.49 -14.72 -14.39
C ASP A 349 8.44 -14.35 -13.24
N MET A 350 9.00 -15.38 -12.61
CA MET A 350 9.92 -15.28 -11.48
C MET A 350 11.39 -15.44 -11.90
N THR A 351 11.72 -15.30 -13.18
CA THR A 351 13.10 -15.40 -13.67
C THR A 351 13.96 -14.20 -13.24
N GLU A 352 15.20 -14.51 -12.83
CA GLU A 352 16.21 -13.54 -12.42
C GLU A 352 17.09 -13.10 -13.60
N THR A 353 17.66 -11.90 -13.53
CA THR A 353 18.64 -11.39 -14.49
C THR A 353 20.01 -12.01 -14.30
N HIS A 354 20.79 -12.08 -15.38
CA HIS A 354 22.21 -12.33 -15.30
C HIS A 354 22.93 -11.04 -14.88
N GLY A 355 23.77 -11.09 -13.85
CA GLY A 355 24.57 -9.95 -13.42
C GLY A 355 24.91 -9.98 -11.93
N LEU A 356 25.43 -8.85 -11.42
CA LEU A 356 25.77 -8.70 -10.00
C LEU A 356 24.52 -8.70 -9.09
N SER A 357 23.39 -8.21 -9.61
CA SER A 357 22.11 -8.18 -8.90
C SER A 357 21.14 -9.24 -9.45
N ALA A 358 20.46 -9.97 -8.58
CA ALA A 358 19.38 -10.89 -8.91
C ALA A 358 18.05 -10.13 -9.12
N ALA A 359 18.03 -9.16 -10.04
CA ALA A 359 16.81 -8.43 -10.40
C ALA A 359 15.85 -9.29 -11.23
N ARG A 360 14.58 -8.89 -11.38
CA ARG A 360 13.65 -9.59 -12.28
C ARG A 360 14.04 -9.39 -13.74
N GLN A 361 14.03 -10.47 -14.52
CA GLN A 361 14.35 -10.42 -15.95
C GLN A 361 13.29 -9.65 -16.75
N LYS A 362 12.01 -9.81 -16.40
CA LYS A 362 10.90 -9.10 -17.04
C LYS A 362 10.30 -8.04 -16.14
N ASP A 363 9.97 -6.91 -16.74
CA ASP A 363 9.34 -5.79 -16.05
C ASP A 363 8.00 -6.20 -15.39
N LEU A 364 7.80 -5.78 -14.15
CA LEU A 364 6.54 -5.91 -13.42
C LEU A 364 5.54 -4.90 -13.99
N GLN A 365 4.49 -5.43 -14.61
CA GLN A 365 3.35 -4.65 -15.05
C GLN A 365 2.22 -4.75 -14.03
N TRP A 366 1.57 -3.63 -13.75
CA TRP A 366 0.43 -3.55 -12.85
C TRP A 366 -0.66 -2.68 -13.48
N ARG A 367 -1.94 -2.95 -13.14
CA ARG A 367 -3.06 -2.16 -13.61
C ARG A 367 -3.63 -1.30 -12.49
N ASN A 368 -3.60 0.01 -12.66
CA ASN A 368 -4.17 0.96 -11.71
C ASN A 368 -5.70 1.02 -11.83
N GLU A 369 -6.41 0.11 -11.17
CA GLU A 369 -7.88 0.08 -11.16
C GLU A 369 -8.49 1.04 -10.14
N LYS A 370 -9.60 1.69 -10.53
CA LYS A 370 -10.42 2.51 -9.63
C LYS A 370 -11.15 1.60 -8.63
N GLN A 371 -10.70 1.52 -7.39
CA GLN A 371 -11.61 1.14 -6.30
C GLN A 371 -12.26 2.41 -5.75
N ASN A 372 -13.52 2.63 -6.13
CA ASN A 372 -14.42 3.26 -5.16
C ASN A 372 -14.43 2.34 -3.95
N LYS A 373 -13.95 2.79 -2.79
CA LYS A 373 -14.01 2.01 -1.53
C LYS A 373 -15.47 1.74 -1.21
N LEU A 374 -16.00 0.63 -1.72
CA LEU A 374 -17.31 0.15 -1.37
C LEU A 374 -17.25 -0.40 0.06
N PRO A 375 -18.31 -0.24 0.85
CA PRO A 375 -18.41 -0.91 2.15
C PRO A 375 -18.20 -2.43 2.02
N PRO A 376 -17.70 -3.10 3.06
CA PRO A 376 -17.55 -4.55 3.08
C PRO A 376 -18.91 -5.25 2.87
N GLY A 377 -18.90 -6.48 2.36
CA GLY A 377 -20.15 -7.19 2.12
C GLY A 377 -19.97 -8.68 1.80
N PRO A 378 -21.06 -9.45 1.87
CA PRO A 378 -21.06 -10.85 1.49
C PRO A 378 -20.81 -11.04 -0.01
N TRP A 379 -20.36 -12.24 -0.36
CA TRP A 379 -20.09 -12.65 -1.73
C TRP A 379 -21.35 -12.61 -2.62
N LYS A 380 -21.14 -12.56 -3.94
CA LYS A 380 -22.17 -12.29 -4.95
C LYS A 380 -22.24 -13.45 -5.95
N LEU A 381 -23.45 -13.84 -6.34
CA LEU A 381 -23.70 -14.75 -7.48
C LEU A 381 -23.95 -13.94 -8.77
N PRO A 382 -23.68 -14.51 -9.96
CA PRO A 382 -24.08 -13.92 -11.24
C PRO A 382 -25.59 -13.61 -11.26
N PHE A 383 -25.97 -12.49 -11.87
CA PHE A 383 -27.36 -12.00 -12.06
C PHE A 383 -28.15 -11.60 -10.80
N ILE A 384 -28.12 -12.40 -9.72
CA ILE A 384 -28.91 -12.15 -8.49
C ILE A 384 -28.11 -11.44 -7.38
N GLY A 385 -26.77 -11.40 -7.49
CA GLY A 385 -25.91 -10.74 -6.53
C GLY A 385 -25.97 -11.38 -5.14
N SER A 386 -26.16 -10.55 -4.11
CA SER A 386 -26.29 -10.93 -2.69
C SER A 386 -27.72 -11.30 -2.29
N LEU A 387 -28.68 -11.31 -3.20
CA LEU A 387 -30.11 -11.53 -2.89
C LEU A 387 -30.39 -12.90 -2.27
N HIS A 388 -29.61 -13.92 -2.64
CA HIS A 388 -29.70 -15.29 -2.10
C HIS A 388 -29.39 -15.39 -0.60
N HIS A 389 -28.74 -14.37 0.00
CA HIS A 389 -28.57 -14.30 1.46
C HIS A 389 -29.87 -13.94 2.17
N LEU A 390 -30.82 -13.31 1.48
CA LEU A 390 -32.08 -12.83 2.06
C LEU A 390 -33.25 -13.78 1.80
N ILE A 391 -33.32 -14.38 0.61
CA ILE A 391 -34.43 -15.26 0.22
C ILE A 391 -34.42 -16.54 1.06
N GLY A 392 -35.57 -16.90 1.63
CA GLY A 392 -35.77 -18.17 2.36
C GLY A 392 -35.10 -18.26 3.73
N ARG A 393 -34.41 -17.20 4.19
CA ARG A 393 -33.66 -17.19 5.47
C ARG A 393 -34.36 -16.43 6.60
N GLY A 394 -35.66 -16.19 6.46
CA GLY A 394 -36.50 -15.49 7.44
C GLY A 394 -36.71 -14.00 7.10
N LEU A 395 -37.01 -13.19 8.11
CA LEU A 395 -37.36 -11.78 7.93
C LEU A 395 -36.14 -10.94 7.51
N PRO A 396 -36.21 -10.14 6.43
CA PRO A 396 -35.04 -9.44 5.87
C PRO A 396 -34.27 -8.59 6.88
N HIS A 397 -34.95 -7.83 7.74
CA HIS A 397 -34.29 -6.98 8.74
C HIS A 397 -33.51 -7.77 9.79
N ARG A 398 -33.92 -9.01 10.12
CA ARG A 398 -33.16 -9.89 11.04
C ARG A 398 -31.93 -10.48 10.35
N VAL A 399 -32.08 -10.90 9.10
CA VAL A 399 -30.96 -11.38 8.29
C VAL A 399 -29.92 -10.28 8.11
N LEU A 400 -30.34 -9.05 7.81
CA LEU A 400 -29.47 -7.90 7.68
C LEU A 400 -28.74 -7.56 8.99
N ARG A 401 -29.40 -7.71 10.15
CA ARG A 401 -28.73 -7.58 11.46
C ARG A 401 -27.64 -8.63 11.65
N ASN A 402 -27.91 -9.89 11.31
CA ASN A 402 -26.92 -10.96 11.44
C ASN A 402 -25.73 -10.74 10.49
N LEU A 403 -26.00 -10.26 9.27
CA LEU A 403 -24.95 -9.89 8.32
C LEU A 403 -24.12 -8.70 8.82
N SER A 404 -24.72 -7.69 9.43
CA SER A 404 -23.97 -6.54 9.94
C SER A 404 -23.09 -6.88 11.15
N GLN A 405 -23.46 -7.89 11.95
CA GLN A 405 -22.55 -8.43 12.97
C GLN A 405 -21.27 -9.05 12.38
N ARG A 406 -21.35 -9.56 11.14
CA ARG A 406 -20.21 -10.19 10.46
C ARG A 406 -19.39 -9.21 9.61
N TYR A 407 -20.05 -8.29 8.91
CA TYR A 407 -19.42 -7.38 7.94
C TYR A 407 -19.23 -5.96 8.47
N GLY A 408 -19.78 -5.65 9.65
CA GLY A 408 -19.63 -4.36 10.31
C GLY A 408 -20.84 -3.43 10.16
N PRO A 409 -20.75 -2.21 10.74
CA PRO A 409 -21.88 -1.29 10.89
C PRO A 409 -22.35 -0.62 9.58
N ILE A 410 -21.54 -0.70 8.53
CA ILE A 410 -21.88 -0.28 7.16
C ILE A 410 -21.48 -1.43 6.22
N MET A 411 -22.44 -1.91 5.43
CA MET A 411 -22.19 -3.02 4.50
C MET A 411 -22.82 -2.78 3.14
N TYR A 412 -22.21 -3.36 2.11
CA TYR A 412 -22.65 -3.27 0.73
C TYR A 412 -23.28 -4.59 0.28
N LEU A 413 -24.45 -4.51 -0.34
CA LEU A 413 -25.18 -5.61 -0.93
C LEU A 413 -25.52 -5.26 -2.38
N GLN A 414 -25.46 -6.26 -3.25
CA GLN A 414 -25.93 -6.14 -4.64
C GLN A 414 -27.24 -6.91 -4.75
N LEU A 415 -28.39 -6.25 -4.71
CA LEU A 415 -29.70 -6.92 -4.77
C LEU A 415 -30.15 -6.98 -6.24
N GLY A 416 -29.87 -8.10 -6.92
CA GLY A 416 -30.00 -8.18 -8.38
C GLY A 416 -29.06 -7.17 -9.05
N GLN A 417 -29.61 -6.21 -9.81
CA GLN A 417 -28.84 -5.13 -10.43
C GLN A 417 -28.76 -3.86 -9.55
N VAL A 418 -29.39 -3.83 -8.38
CA VAL A 418 -29.49 -2.63 -7.54
C VAL A 418 -28.39 -2.58 -6.47
N PRO A 419 -27.50 -1.56 -6.49
CA PRO A 419 -26.53 -1.35 -5.43
C PRO A 419 -27.22 -0.89 -4.14
N THR A 420 -26.96 -1.56 -3.03
CA THR A 420 -27.64 -1.31 -1.76
C THR A 420 -26.62 -1.19 -0.63
N VAL A 421 -26.68 -0.10 0.15
CA VAL A 421 -25.89 0.06 1.37
C VAL A 421 -26.80 -0.10 2.57
N VAL A 422 -26.38 -0.90 3.55
CA VAL A 422 -27.12 -1.13 4.79
C VAL A 422 -26.33 -0.53 5.95
N ILE A 423 -27.02 0.27 6.76
CA ILE A 423 -26.49 0.94 7.94
C ILE A 423 -27.09 0.29 9.18
N SER A 424 -26.23 -0.10 10.14
CA SER A 424 -26.64 -0.80 11.36
C SER A 424 -26.04 -0.20 12.64
N SER A 425 -25.61 1.07 12.61
CA SER A 425 -25.08 1.77 13.78
C SER A 425 -25.68 3.17 13.95
N PRO A 426 -25.94 3.62 15.19
CA PRO A 426 -26.43 4.98 15.46
C PRO A 426 -25.51 6.08 14.91
N THR A 427 -24.19 5.89 14.99
CA THR A 427 -23.23 6.91 14.53
C THR A 427 -23.28 7.09 13.02
N MET A 428 -23.40 5.99 12.28
CA MET A 428 -23.53 6.00 10.82
C MET A 428 -24.92 6.47 10.38
N ALA A 429 -25.98 6.11 11.12
CA ALA A 429 -27.33 6.60 10.86
C ALA A 429 -27.40 8.13 10.99
N LYS A 430 -26.70 8.73 11.98
CA LYS A 430 -26.57 10.19 12.09
C LYS A 430 -25.91 10.80 10.86
N GLN A 431 -24.89 10.15 10.27
CA GLN A 431 -24.25 10.65 9.05
C GLN A 431 -25.22 10.70 7.87
N VAL A 432 -26.02 9.65 7.67
CA VAL A 432 -26.95 9.54 6.54
C VAL A 432 -28.22 10.39 6.73
N LEU A 433 -28.82 10.36 7.93
CA LEU A 433 -30.11 10.98 8.19
C LEU A 433 -30.03 12.44 8.66
N LYS A 434 -28.83 12.94 9.02
CA LYS A 434 -28.64 14.30 9.53
C LYS A 434 -27.47 15.04 8.91
N THR A 435 -26.26 14.48 8.90
CA THR A 435 -25.08 15.20 8.39
C THR A 435 -25.13 15.39 6.88
N HIS A 436 -25.61 14.38 6.16
CA HIS A 436 -25.69 14.35 4.70
C HIS A 436 -27.14 14.16 4.21
N ASP A 437 -28.11 14.60 5.00
CA ASP A 437 -29.55 14.35 4.78
C ASP A 437 -30.02 14.75 3.37
N LEU A 438 -29.56 15.90 2.86
CA LEU A 438 -29.90 16.40 1.53
C LEU A 438 -29.44 15.44 0.42
N ALA A 439 -28.28 14.81 0.56
CA ALA A 439 -27.77 13.84 -0.41
C ALA A 439 -28.59 12.54 -0.44
N PHE A 440 -29.30 12.23 0.65
CA PHE A 440 -30.14 11.04 0.81
C PHE A 440 -31.65 11.38 0.88
N ALA A 441 -32.05 12.59 0.47
CA ALA A 441 -33.42 13.07 0.62
C ALA A 441 -34.42 12.34 -0.29
N ASN A 442 -33.96 11.84 -1.44
CA ASN A 442 -34.80 11.11 -2.39
C ASN A 442 -35.09 9.67 -1.95
N ARG A 443 -36.26 9.16 -2.35
CA ARG A 443 -36.62 7.74 -2.22
C ARG A 443 -36.39 7.01 -3.55
N PRO A 444 -36.10 5.69 -3.52
CA PRO A 444 -35.99 4.89 -4.73
C PRO A 444 -37.30 4.94 -5.56
N GLN A 445 -37.16 4.95 -6.88
CA GLN A 445 -38.29 4.93 -7.79
C GLN A 445 -38.82 3.51 -7.95
N LEU A 446 -39.76 3.12 -7.11
CA LEU A 446 -40.40 1.81 -7.15
C LEU A 446 -41.62 1.84 -8.08
N THR A 447 -41.84 0.79 -8.86
CA THR A 447 -43.01 0.68 -9.76
C THR A 447 -44.33 0.72 -8.98
N SER A 448 -44.38 0.11 -7.80
CA SER A 448 -45.57 0.12 -6.94
C SER A 448 -45.93 1.54 -6.49
N THR A 449 -44.94 2.40 -6.20
CA THR A 449 -45.21 3.75 -5.73
C THR A 449 -45.67 4.67 -6.85
N SER A 450 -45.20 4.47 -8.10
CA SER A 450 -45.77 5.20 -9.24
C SER A 450 -47.21 4.83 -9.53
N ILE A 451 -47.60 3.56 -9.33
CA ILE A 451 -48.98 3.11 -9.55
C ILE A 451 -49.90 3.61 -8.44
N ILE A 452 -49.53 3.37 -7.17
CA ILE A 452 -50.40 3.67 -6.02
C ILE A 452 -50.53 5.18 -5.78
N PHE A 453 -49.45 5.94 -5.99
CA PHE A 453 -49.38 7.36 -5.61
C PHE A 453 -49.35 8.32 -6.80
N TYR A 454 -50.07 7.99 -7.88
CA TYR A 454 -50.28 8.87 -9.04
C TYR A 454 -48.99 9.45 -9.61
N ASP A 455 -48.05 8.55 -9.93
CA ASP A 455 -46.68 8.87 -10.32
C ASP A 455 -45.91 9.66 -9.24
N LYS A 456 -45.97 9.17 -8.00
CA LYS A 456 -45.19 9.67 -6.86
C LYS A 456 -45.47 11.14 -6.56
N LYS A 457 -46.74 11.56 -6.60
CA LYS A 457 -47.19 12.92 -6.21
C LYS A 457 -47.54 13.03 -4.71
N ASP A 458 -47.34 11.96 -3.94
CA ASP A 458 -47.57 11.95 -2.49
C ASP A 458 -46.41 12.56 -1.70
N ILE A 459 -46.58 12.80 -0.41
CA ILE A 459 -45.54 13.40 0.46
C ILE A 459 -44.43 12.42 0.89
N ALA A 460 -44.66 11.11 0.81
CA ALA A 460 -43.74 10.09 1.31
C ALA A 460 -42.73 9.64 0.25
N PHE A 461 -43.13 9.54 -1.01
CA PHE A 461 -42.32 9.02 -2.12
C PHE A 461 -42.02 10.03 -3.23
N SER A 462 -42.60 11.25 -3.23
CA SER A 462 -42.21 12.28 -4.20
C SER A 462 -40.74 12.67 -4.05
N PRO A 463 -40.03 12.94 -5.17
CA PRO A 463 -38.67 13.44 -5.13
C PRO A 463 -38.56 14.76 -4.36
N TYR A 464 -37.47 14.92 -3.62
CA TYR A 464 -37.18 16.13 -2.88
C TYR A 464 -36.97 17.31 -3.85
N GLY A 465 -37.68 18.40 -3.63
CA GLY A 465 -37.68 19.59 -4.47
C GLY A 465 -38.72 20.61 -4.02
N ASP A 466 -38.98 21.64 -4.84
CA ASP A 466 -39.93 22.71 -4.52
C ASP A 466 -41.34 22.20 -4.26
N TYR A 467 -41.81 21.28 -5.11
CA TYR A 467 -43.10 20.61 -4.95
C TYR A 467 -43.23 19.92 -3.58
N TRP A 468 -42.27 19.06 -3.24
CA TRP A 468 -42.27 18.33 -1.96
C TRP A 468 -42.25 19.30 -0.77
N ARG A 469 -41.44 20.37 -0.84
CA ARG A 469 -41.36 21.39 0.23
C ARG A 469 -42.70 22.09 0.43
N GLN A 470 -43.39 22.47 -0.65
CA GLN A 470 -44.69 23.11 -0.60
C GLN A 470 -45.76 22.16 -0.05
N MET A 471 -45.83 20.93 -0.57
CA MET A 471 -46.78 19.91 -0.11
C MET A 471 -46.57 19.58 1.37
N ARG A 472 -45.31 19.44 1.81
CA ARG A 472 -45.00 19.23 3.23
C ARG A 472 -45.45 20.39 4.10
N LYS A 473 -45.26 21.63 3.65
CA LYS A 473 -45.72 22.82 4.37
C LYS A 473 -47.24 22.79 4.54
N ILE A 474 -47.99 22.51 3.48
CA ILE A 474 -49.46 22.41 3.53
C ILE A 474 -49.89 21.28 4.49
N CYS A 475 -49.31 20.09 4.35
CA CYS A 475 -49.65 18.96 5.22
C CYS A 475 -49.39 19.25 6.70
N ILE A 476 -48.26 19.87 7.05
CA ILE A 476 -47.93 20.15 8.46
C ILE A 476 -48.75 21.31 9.02
N LEU A 477 -48.90 22.40 8.28
CA LEU A 477 -49.54 23.62 8.78
C LEU A 477 -51.06 23.54 8.76
N GLU A 478 -51.64 22.89 7.76
CA GLU A 478 -53.09 22.84 7.59
C GLU A 478 -53.65 21.50 8.07
N LEU A 479 -53.16 20.38 7.53
CA LEU A 479 -53.80 19.06 7.73
C LEU A 479 -53.42 18.39 9.06
N LEU A 480 -52.18 18.53 9.49
CA LEU A 480 -51.62 17.88 10.68
C LEU A 480 -51.29 18.88 11.79
N SER A 481 -51.91 20.05 11.77
CA SER A 481 -51.75 21.05 12.82
C SER A 481 -52.31 20.55 14.15
N THR A 482 -51.77 21.05 15.26
CA THR A 482 -52.28 20.74 16.61
C THR A 482 -53.78 21.02 16.74
N LYS A 483 -54.27 22.06 16.06
CA LYS A 483 -55.70 22.41 16.02
C LYS A 483 -56.52 21.31 15.34
N MET A 484 -56.11 20.85 14.16
CA MET A 484 -56.80 19.77 13.45
C MET A 484 -56.71 18.44 14.20
N VAL A 485 -55.56 18.08 14.75
CA VAL A 485 -55.44 16.82 15.52
C VAL A 485 -56.37 16.82 16.75
N LYS A 486 -56.54 17.98 17.40
CA LYS A 486 -57.47 18.15 18.52
C LYS A 486 -58.94 18.10 18.11
N SER A 487 -59.31 18.64 16.95
CA SER A 487 -60.71 18.62 16.48
C SER A 487 -61.25 17.21 16.30
N PHE A 488 -60.39 16.24 15.92
CA PHE A 488 -60.76 14.82 15.83
C PHE A 488 -60.85 14.09 17.19
N GLY A 489 -60.77 14.82 18.31
CA GLY A 489 -60.85 14.25 19.65
C GLY A 489 -62.15 13.50 19.92
N ALA A 490 -63.29 14.07 19.51
CA ALA A 490 -64.60 13.45 19.69
C ALA A 490 -64.70 12.10 18.96
N ILE A 491 -64.23 12.01 17.72
CA ILE A 491 -64.20 10.77 16.92
C ILE A 491 -63.41 9.68 17.65
N ARG A 492 -62.22 10.02 18.19
CA ARG A 492 -61.41 9.05 18.95
C ARG A 492 -62.12 8.55 20.20
N GLN A 493 -62.82 9.43 20.91
CA GLN A 493 -63.56 9.06 22.12
C GLN A 493 -64.79 8.21 21.82
N GLU A 494 -65.53 8.52 20.76
CA GLU A 494 -66.68 7.74 20.30
C GLU A 494 -66.26 6.32 19.89
N GLU A 495 -65.25 6.19 19.04
CA GLU A 495 -64.76 4.88 18.58
C GLU A 495 -64.21 4.05 19.74
N LEU A 496 -63.48 4.68 20.66
CA LEU A 496 -62.99 4.00 21.87
C LEU A 496 -64.14 3.54 22.77
N SER A 497 -65.16 4.38 22.96
CA SER A 497 -66.33 4.05 23.77
C SER A 497 -67.13 2.90 23.15
N SER A 498 -67.27 2.91 21.82
CA SER A 498 -67.90 1.82 21.05
C SER A 498 -67.13 0.51 21.23
N LEU A 499 -65.80 0.54 21.13
CA LEU A 499 -64.97 -0.63 21.38
C LEU A 499 -65.16 -1.13 22.83
N ILE A 500 -65.09 -0.25 23.83
CA ILE A 500 -65.26 -0.63 25.24
C ILE A 500 -66.64 -1.25 25.48
N SER A 501 -67.70 -0.70 24.88
CA SER A 501 -69.05 -1.25 24.95
C SER A 501 -69.11 -2.66 24.34
N SER A 502 -68.52 -2.85 23.15
CA SER A 502 -68.42 -4.16 22.49
C SER A 502 -67.61 -5.17 23.32
N LEU A 503 -66.57 -4.74 24.02
CA LEU A 503 -65.78 -5.63 24.88
C LEU A 503 -66.58 -6.05 26.12
N ARG A 504 -67.34 -5.12 26.70
CA ARG A 504 -68.21 -5.40 27.87
C ARG A 504 -69.34 -6.38 27.54
N SER A 505 -69.94 -6.30 26.35
CA SER A 505 -71.00 -7.22 25.92
C SER A 505 -70.51 -8.64 25.63
N MET A 506 -69.20 -8.82 25.46
CA MET A 506 -68.56 -10.12 25.20
C MET A 506 -67.92 -10.73 26.46
N SER A 507 -68.34 -10.30 27.65
CA SER A 507 -67.81 -10.80 28.93
C SER A 507 -67.92 -12.33 29.04
N GLY A 508 -66.80 -13.00 29.30
CA GLY A 508 -66.70 -14.46 29.38
C GLY A 508 -66.40 -15.19 28.07
N ALA A 509 -66.37 -14.48 26.93
CA ALA A 509 -65.95 -15.05 25.64
C ALA A 509 -64.46 -14.82 25.37
N THR A 510 -63.86 -15.64 24.50
CA THR A 510 -62.49 -15.40 23.98
C THR A 510 -62.53 -14.28 22.96
N ILE A 511 -61.74 -13.22 23.15
CA ILE A 511 -61.75 -12.01 22.31
C ILE A 511 -60.44 -11.90 21.51
N ASN A 512 -60.55 -11.73 20.19
CA ASN A 512 -59.42 -11.38 19.32
C ASN A 512 -59.10 -9.88 19.44
N MET A 513 -58.18 -9.53 20.35
CA MET A 513 -57.78 -8.13 20.57
C MET A 513 -57.07 -7.51 19.35
N THR A 514 -56.37 -8.31 18.54
CA THR A 514 -55.70 -7.82 17.33
C THR A 514 -56.71 -7.26 16.34
N GLU A 515 -57.79 -8.00 16.10
CA GLU A 515 -58.88 -7.57 15.22
C GLU A 515 -59.59 -6.33 15.76
N LYS A 516 -59.95 -6.34 17.05
CA LYS A 516 -60.64 -5.21 17.68
C LYS A 516 -59.83 -3.90 17.66
N ILE A 517 -58.53 -3.98 17.92
CA ILE A 517 -57.63 -2.81 17.86
C ILE A 517 -57.42 -2.36 16.41
N PHE A 518 -57.30 -3.30 15.46
CA PHE A 518 -57.18 -2.99 14.05
C PHE A 518 -58.42 -2.24 13.54
N LEU A 519 -59.61 -2.72 13.88
CA LEU A 519 -60.88 -2.06 13.54
C LEU A 519 -60.96 -0.66 14.15
N LEU A 520 -60.64 -0.51 15.45
CA LEU A 520 -60.60 0.81 16.10
C LEU A 520 -59.68 1.78 15.35
N SER A 521 -58.46 1.36 15.05
CA SER A 521 -57.47 2.20 14.37
C SER A 521 -57.95 2.60 12.97
N ASN A 522 -58.54 1.67 12.21
CA ASN A 522 -59.05 1.97 10.87
C ASN A 522 -60.30 2.85 10.91
N CYS A 523 -61.24 2.61 11.84
CA CYS A 523 -62.41 3.47 12.00
C CYS A 523 -62.01 4.92 12.30
N ILE A 524 -61.05 5.13 13.22
CA ILE A 524 -60.52 6.47 13.51
C ILE A 524 -59.87 7.08 12.26
N THR A 525 -58.99 6.34 11.57
CA THR A 525 -58.27 6.83 10.39
C THR A 525 -59.18 7.08 9.19
N CYS A 526 -60.30 6.36 9.04
CA CYS A 526 -61.27 6.57 7.97
C CYS A 526 -62.26 7.70 8.31
N ARG A 527 -62.80 7.75 9.53
CA ARG A 527 -63.75 8.80 9.93
C ARG A 527 -63.14 10.19 9.93
N THR A 528 -61.85 10.28 10.24
CA THR A 528 -61.12 11.56 10.32
C THR A 528 -61.13 12.34 8.99
N PRO A 529 -60.65 11.78 7.85
CA PRO A 529 -60.66 12.49 6.56
C PRO A 529 -61.98 12.36 5.79
N PHE A 530 -62.76 11.28 5.96
CA PHE A 530 -63.95 11.01 5.11
C PHE A 530 -65.29 11.31 5.79
N GLY A 531 -65.31 11.59 7.10
CA GLY A 531 -66.52 11.94 7.84
C GLY A 531 -67.58 10.83 7.98
N LYS A 532 -67.28 9.59 7.56
CA LYS A 532 -68.22 8.45 7.57
C LYS A 532 -67.58 7.22 8.22
N ASN A 533 -68.41 6.38 8.85
CA ASN A 533 -67.99 5.06 9.32
C ASN A 533 -67.65 4.18 8.12
N ALA A 534 -66.47 3.57 8.12
CA ALA A 534 -66.15 2.53 7.15
C ALA A 534 -66.98 1.29 7.49
N LYS A 535 -67.92 0.89 6.62
CA LYS A 535 -68.46 -0.47 6.65
C LYS A 535 -67.36 -1.38 6.09
N ILE A 536 -66.51 -1.89 6.97
CA ILE A 536 -65.54 -2.92 6.60
C ILE A 536 -66.33 -4.22 6.53
N GLU A 537 -66.70 -4.64 5.31
CA GLU A 537 -67.19 -6.00 5.08
C GLU A 537 -66.01 -6.95 5.34
N THR A 538 -66.08 -7.69 6.44
CA THR A 538 -65.15 -8.79 6.69
C THR A 538 -65.52 -9.91 5.73
N SER A 539 -64.80 -10.04 4.61
CA SER A 539 -64.84 -11.24 3.78
C SER A 539 -64.35 -12.42 4.63
N SER A 540 -65.27 -13.36 4.92
CA SER A 540 -65.02 -14.65 5.58
C SER A 540 -64.04 -15.52 4.81
#